data_AF-A0A428TBF9-F1
#
_entry.id   AF-A0A428TBF9-F1
#
_cell.length_a   1.000
_cell.length_b   1.000
_cell.length_c   1.000
_cell.angle_alpha   90.00
_cell.angle_beta   90.00
_cell.angle_gamma   90.00
#
_symmetry.space_group_name_H-M   'P 1'
#
loop_
_entity.id
_entity.type
_entity.pdbx_description
1 polymer ?
#
loop_
_entity_poly.entity_id
_entity_poly.type
_entity_poly.pdbx_seq_one_letter_code
_entity_poly.pdbx_strand_id
1 'polypeptide(L)'
;MNTSEKRRPGPGNSSAHTLRTGVPNPNRNSMPAMPPRAAMAANTVSSPEETIEGGAPLTERKEKDATATRSGSVKDKDREKERKERREKREKKERDRELEAALKEKDEKIAYLEKEMGIMEREFHRELDKLSQNESETATFWQAKHSALNQQFLRTDTELRLLRAEVEVREGEREELREGWEVLRRELKERDNEIRGLRGQVRGLKEWVSNSTRTDGQTCDEVFGDGMARLGNGLQNWVIVNFRKAKIKLDELDEATLAEINELVPMYEDLASTAKVHLLQSIVSRILVEMVFDAYFVGLSSEQTQQFRQMEKMLYSYASSDEAINQWRSSTLALLRRDSTVLDESISSLTEAVLARITRLLDALCGTSPSEARDSGLRIQLV
;
A
#
# COMPACT_ATOMS: atom_id res chain seq x y z
N MET A 1 -49.04 -18.04 23.22
CA MET A 1 -49.74 -16.96 23.97
C MET A 1 -48.70 -15.99 24.48
N ASN A 2 -49.00 -14.69 24.48
CA ASN A 2 -48.08 -13.63 24.92
C ASN A 2 -47.85 -13.62 26.43
N THR A 3 -46.67 -13.18 26.85
CA THR A 3 -46.51 -12.07 27.82
C THR A 3 -45.20 -11.34 27.56
N SER A 4 -45.17 -10.03 27.82
CA SER A 4 -44.08 -9.13 27.41
C SER A 4 -43.46 -8.36 28.59
N GLU A 5 -42.16 -8.06 28.46
CA GLU A 5 -41.40 -6.93 29.01
C GLU A 5 -41.43 -6.57 30.51
N LYS A 6 -40.21 -6.43 31.09
CA LYS A 6 -39.82 -5.16 31.72
C LYS A 6 -38.30 -4.90 31.66
N ARG A 7 -37.91 -3.66 31.34
CA ARG A 7 -36.52 -3.17 31.17
C ARG A 7 -35.93 -2.57 32.46
N ARG A 8 -34.59 -2.56 32.60
CA ARG A 8 -33.75 -1.36 32.90
C ARG A 8 -32.21 -1.63 32.69
N PRO A 9 -31.29 -0.63 32.76
CA PRO A 9 -30.41 -0.31 31.63
C PRO A 9 -28.91 -0.68 31.79
N GLY A 10 -28.12 -0.42 30.74
CA GLY A 10 -26.66 -0.66 30.64
C GLY A 10 -25.76 0.29 31.44
N PRO A 11 -24.44 0.36 31.16
CA PRO A 11 -23.94 0.94 29.89
C PRO A 11 -22.69 0.27 29.26
N GLY A 12 -22.30 0.68 28.05
CA GLY A 12 -20.97 0.40 27.48
C GLY A 12 -20.87 0.44 25.95
N ASN A 13 -19.98 1.31 25.45
CA ASN A 13 -19.45 1.55 24.09
C ASN A 13 -19.44 0.33 23.10
N SER A 14 -19.45 0.49 21.77
CA SER A 14 -18.89 1.58 20.94
C SER A 14 -19.61 1.74 19.59
N SER A 15 -19.85 2.97 19.13
CA SER A 15 -20.35 3.24 17.77
C SER A 15 -19.22 3.33 16.74
N ALA A 16 -19.33 2.60 15.63
CA ALA A 16 -18.47 2.78 14.47
C ALA A 16 -18.94 3.99 13.63
N HIS A 17 -18.13 5.04 13.55
CA HIS A 17 -18.41 6.20 12.69
C HIS A 17 -17.72 6.05 11.32
N THR A 18 -18.52 5.88 10.28
CA THR A 18 -18.07 5.96 8.89
C THR A 18 -17.75 7.41 8.52
N LEU A 19 -16.47 7.78 8.49
CA LEU A 19 -16.04 9.11 8.07
C LEU A 19 -16.12 9.27 6.55
N ARG A 20 -17.19 9.90 6.08
CA ARG A 20 -17.38 10.31 4.68
C ARG A 20 -16.85 11.73 4.48
N THR A 21 -15.56 11.86 4.16
CA THR A 21 -14.92 13.17 3.91
C THR A 21 -15.27 13.72 2.53
N GLY A 22 -16.41 14.41 2.44
CA GLY A 22 -16.72 15.30 1.32
C GLY A 22 -16.11 16.68 1.54
N VAL A 23 -15.09 17.04 0.77
CA VAL A 23 -14.52 18.40 0.78
C VAL A 23 -15.14 19.21 -0.36
N PRO A 24 -15.92 20.28 -0.09
CA PRO A 24 -16.34 21.22 -1.11
C PRO A 24 -15.17 22.17 -1.43
N ASN A 25 -14.66 22.14 -2.65
CA ASN A 25 -13.56 23.00 -3.10
C ASN A 25 -14.09 24.40 -3.50
N PRO A 26 -13.74 25.50 -2.78
CA PRO A 26 -14.21 26.84 -3.09
C PRO A 26 -13.13 27.62 -3.83
N ASN A 27 -12.82 27.26 -5.08
CA ASN A 27 -11.96 28.09 -5.91
C ASN A 27 -12.33 28.02 -7.40
N ARG A 28 -13.17 28.96 -7.82
CA ARG A 28 -13.49 29.23 -9.23
C ARG A 28 -13.46 30.73 -9.49
N ASN A 29 -12.25 31.26 -9.72
CA ASN A 29 -12.07 32.61 -10.25
C ASN A 29 -11.54 32.55 -11.69
N SER A 30 -12.36 33.09 -12.59
CA SER A 30 -12.03 33.73 -13.87
C SER A 30 -11.14 33.03 -14.92
N MET A 31 -11.74 32.78 -16.08
CA MET A 31 -11.11 32.99 -17.38
C MET A 31 -12.10 33.82 -18.22
N PRO A 32 -11.75 35.02 -18.73
CA PRO A 32 -12.58 35.73 -19.69
C PRO A 32 -12.68 34.93 -21.00
N ALA A 33 -13.88 34.82 -21.56
CA ALA A 33 -14.07 34.13 -22.84
C ALA A 33 -13.36 34.88 -23.98
N MET A 34 -12.61 34.16 -24.81
CA MET A 34 -12.04 34.73 -26.03
C MET A 34 -13.14 35.02 -27.06
N PRO A 35 -13.06 36.14 -27.82
CA PRO A 35 -13.97 36.40 -28.92
C PRO A 35 -13.74 35.42 -30.07
N PRO A 36 -14.78 35.11 -30.88
CA PRO A 36 -14.67 34.14 -31.97
C PRO A 36 -13.76 34.65 -33.08
N ARG A 37 -12.87 33.79 -33.58
CA ARG A 37 -12.04 34.09 -34.76
C ARG A 37 -12.90 34.12 -36.02
N ALA A 38 -12.72 35.16 -36.83
CA ALA A 38 -13.15 35.14 -38.22
C ALA A 38 -12.35 34.07 -39.00
N ALA A 39 -13.04 33.33 -39.87
CA ALA A 39 -12.41 32.33 -40.71
C ALA A 39 -11.64 32.99 -41.86
N MET A 40 -10.31 32.88 -41.84
CA MET A 40 -9.50 33.04 -43.05
C MET A 40 -9.35 31.67 -43.69
N ALA A 41 -9.95 31.48 -44.87
CA ALA A 41 -9.79 30.26 -45.65
C ALA A 41 -8.35 30.19 -46.18
N ALA A 42 -7.65 29.11 -45.85
CA ALA A 42 -6.39 28.78 -46.51
C ALA A 42 -6.68 28.23 -47.90
N ASN A 43 -5.89 28.65 -48.89
CA ASN A 43 -5.77 27.94 -50.15
C ASN A 43 -4.28 27.77 -50.47
N THR A 44 -3.69 26.70 -49.95
CA THR A 44 -2.43 26.12 -50.42
C THR A 44 -2.79 25.16 -51.56
N VAL A 45 -2.08 25.14 -52.70
CA VAL A 45 -0.82 24.43 -53.02
C VAL A 45 -0.54 24.88 -54.49
N SER A 46 0.68 25.15 -55.00
CA SER A 46 1.90 24.32 -55.02
C SER A 46 3.19 25.13 -55.26
N SER A 47 4.33 24.49 -55.00
CA SER A 47 5.72 24.88 -55.36
C SER A 47 6.30 23.76 -56.28
N PRO A 48 7.55 23.78 -56.83
CA PRO A 48 8.68 24.70 -56.63
C PRO A 48 9.52 25.05 -57.91
N GLU A 49 10.72 25.62 -57.70
CA GLU A 49 11.91 25.73 -58.59
C GLU A 49 11.87 26.71 -59.80
N GLU A 50 13.00 27.18 -60.34
CA GLU A 50 14.23 27.82 -59.79
C GLU A 50 15.01 28.47 -60.96
N THR A 51 16.17 29.10 -60.71
CA THR A 51 17.12 29.75 -61.68
C THR A 51 16.61 30.97 -62.47
N ILE A 52 17.42 31.94 -62.94
CA ILE A 52 18.59 32.72 -62.46
C ILE A 52 19.02 33.63 -63.63
N GLU A 53 19.46 34.85 -63.33
CA GLU A 53 20.21 35.82 -64.18
C GLU A 53 19.68 36.40 -65.51
N GLY A 54 19.88 37.72 -65.66
CA GLY A 54 20.50 38.29 -66.88
C GLY A 54 19.77 39.43 -67.59
N GLY A 55 20.40 40.62 -67.67
CA GLY A 55 20.20 41.54 -68.81
C GLY A 55 19.67 42.97 -68.56
N ALA A 56 20.61 43.85 -68.25
CA ALA A 56 20.75 45.31 -68.46
C ALA A 56 19.80 46.13 -69.41
N PRO A 57 19.86 47.49 -69.38
CA PRO A 57 18.77 48.39 -69.82
C PRO A 57 19.08 49.27 -71.07
N LEU A 58 18.29 50.35 -71.27
CA LEU A 58 18.33 51.41 -72.31
C LEU A 58 17.67 51.01 -73.66
N THR A 59 17.16 51.90 -74.54
CA THR A 59 17.48 53.31 -74.81
C THR A 59 16.29 54.24 -75.17
N GLU A 60 16.58 55.54 -75.07
CA GLU A 60 15.83 56.75 -75.44
C GLU A 60 15.79 57.06 -76.97
N ARG A 61 14.99 58.08 -77.38
CA ARG A 61 14.98 58.82 -78.69
C ARG A 61 14.26 58.12 -79.87
N LYS A 62 13.76 58.84 -80.91
CA LYS A 62 14.08 60.19 -81.40
C LYS A 62 12.93 60.86 -82.19
N GLU A 63 12.96 62.19 -82.24
CA GLU A 63 12.16 63.07 -83.12
C GLU A 63 12.49 62.91 -84.63
N LYS A 64 11.63 63.47 -85.49
CA LYS A 64 12.06 64.08 -86.77
C LYS A 64 11.06 65.16 -87.25
N ASP A 65 11.61 66.15 -87.97
CA ASP A 65 11.01 67.44 -88.34
C ASP A 65 11.18 67.70 -89.87
N ALA A 66 10.73 68.88 -90.35
CA ALA A 66 10.84 69.50 -91.70
C ALA A 66 9.60 69.31 -92.63
N THR A 67 9.17 70.29 -93.47
CA THR A 67 9.79 71.58 -93.88
C THR A 67 8.80 72.63 -94.47
N ALA A 68 9.11 73.92 -94.27
CA ALA A 68 9.02 75.11 -95.16
C ALA A 68 7.76 75.56 -95.96
N THR A 69 7.47 76.87 -95.90
CA THR A 69 7.26 77.79 -97.05
C THR A 69 7.49 79.27 -96.65
N ARG A 70 7.49 80.25 -97.59
CA ARG A 70 8.42 81.42 -97.54
C ARG A 70 7.86 82.80 -98.01
N SER A 71 8.35 83.91 -97.42
CA SER A 71 8.41 85.36 -97.88
C SER A 71 7.11 86.09 -98.36
N GLY A 72 6.96 87.42 -98.36
CA GLY A 72 7.79 88.59 -97.97
C GLY A 72 7.30 89.93 -98.62
N SER A 73 7.97 91.06 -98.35
CA SER A 73 7.75 92.45 -98.89
C SER A 73 6.68 93.31 -98.16
N VAL A 74 6.94 94.47 -97.53
CA VAL A 74 7.68 95.73 -97.90
C VAL A 74 6.88 96.54 -98.94
N LYS A 75 6.58 97.86 -98.77
CA LYS A 75 7.38 98.98 -98.22
C LYS A 75 6.56 100.12 -97.53
N ASP A 76 7.28 101.18 -97.09
CA ASP A 76 6.87 102.57 -96.75
C ASP A 76 6.23 102.81 -95.36
N LYS A 77 6.28 104.02 -94.74
CA LYS A 77 6.79 105.36 -95.17
C LYS A 77 7.52 106.13 -94.02
N ASP A 78 7.81 107.44 -94.14
CA ASP A 78 8.82 108.17 -93.34
C ASP A 78 8.32 109.41 -92.53
N ARG A 79 9.12 109.81 -91.50
CA ARG A 79 9.09 111.04 -90.66
C ARG A 79 8.07 111.23 -89.49
N GLU A 80 8.30 110.61 -88.32
CA GLU A 80 7.91 111.20 -87.00
C GLU A 80 8.65 110.63 -85.75
N LYS A 81 9.96 110.35 -85.80
CA LYS A 81 10.61 109.42 -84.84
C LYS A 81 11.12 110.01 -83.50
N GLU A 82 11.34 111.32 -83.39
CA GLU A 82 12.27 111.85 -82.35
C GLU A 82 11.63 112.23 -80.98
N ARG A 83 10.31 112.44 -80.91
CA ARG A 83 9.65 112.86 -79.64
C ARG A 83 9.17 111.71 -78.74
N LYS A 84 9.11 110.48 -79.25
CA LYS A 84 8.53 109.32 -78.53
C LYS A 84 9.52 108.66 -77.56
N GLU A 85 10.77 108.53 -77.96
CA GLU A 85 11.82 107.76 -77.24
C GLU A 85 12.09 108.28 -75.81
N ARG A 86 11.95 109.59 -75.54
CA ARG A 86 12.22 110.16 -74.21
C ARG A 86 11.17 109.80 -73.15
N ARG A 87 9.91 109.55 -73.55
CA ARG A 87 8.84 109.16 -72.61
C ARG A 87 8.90 107.66 -72.30
N GLU A 88 9.04 106.85 -73.34
CA GLU A 88 9.21 105.39 -73.25
C GLU A 88 10.40 105.02 -72.33
N LYS A 89 11.51 105.78 -72.37
CA LYS A 89 12.70 105.54 -71.53
C LYS A 89 12.49 105.76 -70.02
N ARG A 90 11.55 106.60 -69.60
CA ARG A 90 11.25 106.84 -68.17
C ARG A 90 10.27 105.79 -67.63
N GLU A 91 9.20 105.54 -68.38
CA GLU A 91 8.22 104.47 -68.10
C GLU A 91 8.85 103.07 -68.15
N LYS A 92 9.94 102.88 -68.91
CA LYS A 92 10.75 101.66 -68.88
C LYS A 92 11.54 101.52 -67.57
N LYS A 93 12.25 102.56 -67.14
CA LYS A 93 13.09 102.52 -65.91
C LYS A 93 12.27 102.31 -64.62
N GLU A 94 11.01 102.69 -64.62
CA GLU A 94 10.08 102.45 -63.50
C GLU A 94 9.60 100.99 -63.49
N ARG A 95 9.15 100.47 -64.64
CA ARG A 95 8.84 99.04 -64.82
C ARG A 95 10.02 98.11 -64.56
N ASP A 96 11.24 98.50 -64.97
CA ASP A 96 12.46 97.73 -64.71
C ASP A 96 12.71 97.59 -63.19
N ARG A 97 12.37 98.61 -62.37
CA ARG A 97 12.49 98.57 -60.90
C ARG A 97 11.38 97.78 -60.22
N GLU A 98 10.15 97.87 -60.72
CA GLU A 98 9.03 97.04 -60.24
C GLU A 98 9.28 95.56 -60.55
N LEU A 99 9.85 95.26 -61.74
CA LEU A 99 10.33 93.92 -62.10
C LEU A 99 11.48 93.46 -61.19
N GLU A 100 12.46 94.32 -60.91
CA GLU A 100 13.59 93.99 -60.01
C GLU A 100 13.11 93.72 -58.57
N ALA A 101 12.14 94.49 -58.06
CA ALA A 101 11.51 94.24 -56.76
C ALA A 101 10.69 92.94 -56.74
N ALA A 102 9.87 92.69 -57.76
CA ALA A 102 9.06 91.48 -57.87
C ALA A 102 9.90 90.21 -58.15
N LEU A 103 11.06 90.35 -58.81
CA LEU A 103 12.05 89.28 -58.91
C LEU A 103 12.69 89.01 -57.56
N LYS A 104 13.11 90.05 -56.82
CA LYS A 104 13.66 89.89 -55.47
C LYS A 104 12.68 89.25 -54.49
N GLU A 105 11.40 89.62 -54.51
CA GLU A 105 10.35 88.96 -53.72
C GLU A 105 10.17 87.49 -54.12
N LYS A 106 10.26 87.16 -55.41
CA LYS A 106 10.23 85.78 -55.89
C LYS A 106 11.46 84.99 -55.47
N ASP A 107 12.65 85.56 -55.57
CA ASP A 107 13.91 84.93 -55.17
C ASP A 107 13.95 84.70 -53.65
N GLU A 108 13.46 85.65 -52.86
CA GLU A 108 13.27 85.50 -51.40
C GLU A 108 12.25 84.39 -51.08
N LYS A 109 11.17 84.28 -51.86
CA LYS A 109 10.17 83.21 -51.70
C LYS A 109 10.66 81.84 -52.16
N ILE A 110 11.46 81.78 -53.23
CA ILE A 110 12.15 80.57 -53.69
C ILE A 110 13.14 80.11 -52.61
N ALA A 111 14.00 81.00 -52.12
CA ALA A 111 14.95 80.68 -51.05
C ALA A 111 14.26 80.24 -49.74
N TYR A 112 13.08 80.81 -49.42
CA TYR A 112 12.26 80.34 -48.30
C TYR A 112 11.74 78.93 -48.53
N LEU A 113 11.14 78.65 -49.70
CA LEU A 113 10.60 77.34 -50.05
C LEU A 113 11.69 76.27 -50.18
N GLU A 114 12.86 76.60 -50.72
CA GLU A 114 14.03 75.71 -50.76
C GLU A 114 14.54 75.37 -49.35
N LYS A 115 14.55 76.35 -48.45
CA LYS A 115 14.90 76.15 -47.04
C LYS A 115 13.86 75.30 -46.30
N GLU A 116 12.57 75.52 -46.56
CA GLU A 116 11.46 74.76 -45.98
C GLU A 116 11.45 73.31 -46.51
N MET A 117 11.65 73.12 -47.81
CA MET A 117 11.86 71.81 -48.45
C MET A 117 13.06 71.09 -47.85
N GLY A 118 14.20 71.76 -47.70
CA GLY A 118 15.37 71.20 -47.03
C GLY A 118 15.21 70.98 -45.52
N ILE A 119 14.16 71.52 -44.87
CA ILE A 119 13.76 71.15 -43.50
C ILE A 119 12.90 69.89 -43.56
N MET A 120 11.84 69.89 -44.38
CA MET A 120 10.93 68.75 -44.57
C MET A 120 11.66 67.48 -45.01
N GLU A 121 12.63 67.58 -45.93
CA GLU A 121 13.47 66.45 -46.34
C GLU A 121 14.26 65.87 -45.17
N ARG A 122 14.88 66.72 -44.33
CA ARG A 122 15.63 66.26 -43.15
C ARG A 122 14.72 65.68 -42.07
N GLU A 123 13.50 66.18 -41.95
CA GLU A 123 12.50 65.64 -41.01
C GLU A 123 11.96 64.30 -41.51
N PHE A 124 11.65 64.18 -42.80
CA PHE A 124 11.26 62.93 -43.45
C PHE A 124 12.33 61.84 -43.33
N HIS A 125 13.61 62.16 -43.57
CA HIS A 125 14.71 61.20 -43.35
C HIS A 125 14.82 60.78 -41.88
N ARG A 126 14.68 61.71 -40.92
CA ARG A 126 14.67 61.35 -39.48
C ARG A 126 13.48 60.49 -39.10
N GLU A 127 12.32 60.67 -39.72
CA GLU A 127 11.14 59.85 -39.49
C GLU A 127 11.29 58.46 -40.12
N LEU A 128 11.88 58.36 -41.31
CA LEU A 128 12.27 57.07 -41.91
C LEU A 128 13.31 56.33 -41.06
N ASP A 129 14.36 57.00 -40.59
CA ASP A 129 15.38 56.39 -39.73
C ASP A 129 14.77 55.87 -38.42
N LYS A 130 13.90 56.67 -37.78
CA LYS A 130 13.15 56.24 -36.58
C LYS A 130 12.22 55.07 -36.86
N LEU A 131 11.50 55.08 -37.97
CA LEU A 131 10.58 54.00 -38.33
C LEU A 131 11.37 52.71 -38.59
N SER A 132 12.43 52.78 -39.38
CA SER A 132 13.36 51.66 -39.65
C SER A 132 13.98 51.11 -38.36
N GLN A 133 14.41 51.98 -37.44
CA GLN A 133 14.91 51.56 -36.12
C GLN A 133 13.83 50.86 -35.31
N ASN A 134 12.63 51.45 -35.18
CA ASN A 134 11.52 50.86 -34.44
C ASN A 134 11.06 49.51 -35.03
N GLU A 135 11.04 49.38 -36.36
CA GLU A 135 10.74 48.12 -37.06
C GLU A 135 11.82 47.06 -36.80
N SER A 136 13.10 47.44 -36.85
CA SER A 136 14.23 46.55 -36.54
C SER A 136 14.24 46.10 -35.07
N GLU A 137 13.99 47.01 -34.12
CA GLU A 137 13.85 46.70 -32.69
C GLU A 137 12.64 45.79 -32.43
N THR A 138 11.52 46.04 -33.11
CA THR A 138 10.32 45.19 -33.03
C THR A 138 10.58 43.79 -33.60
N ALA A 139 11.24 43.70 -34.77
CA ALA A 139 11.59 42.44 -35.42
C ALA A 139 12.56 41.62 -34.56
N THR A 140 13.63 42.23 -34.05
CA THR A 140 14.61 41.56 -33.16
C THR A 140 14.00 41.15 -31.83
N PHE A 141 13.11 41.96 -31.23
CA PHE A 141 12.35 41.58 -30.04
C PHE A 141 11.48 40.34 -30.27
N TRP A 142 10.70 40.31 -31.36
CA TRP A 142 9.85 39.15 -31.68
C TRP A 142 10.68 37.92 -32.05
N GLN A 143 11.79 38.09 -32.77
CA GLN A 143 12.71 36.99 -33.10
C GLN A 143 13.37 36.41 -31.84
N ALA A 144 13.84 37.25 -30.92
CA ALA A 144 14.40 36.83 -29.64
C ALA A 144 13.35 36.10 -28.77
N LYS A 145 12.13 36.65 -28.69
CA LYS A 145 11.01 36.02 -27.96
C LYS A 145 10.59 34.68 -28.57
N HIS A 146 10.52 34.59 -29.90
CA HIS A 146 10.20 33.33 -30.59
C HIS A 146 11.30 32.28 -30.39
N SER A 147 12.58 32.68 -30.50
CA SER A 147 13.73 31.81 -30.25
C SER A 147 13.74 31.30 -28.80
N ALA A 148 13.55 32.17 -27.81
CA ALA A 148 13.49 31.79 -26.40
C ALA A 148 12.32 30.84 -26.10
N LEU A 149 11.13 31.10 -26.64
CA LEU A 149 9.97 30.23 -26.48
C LEU A 149 10.18 28.86 -27.15
N ASN A 150 10.77 28.83 -28.35
CA ASN A 150 11.09 27.58 -29.04
C ASN A 150 12.14 26.77 -28.28
N GLN A 151 13.17 27.42 -27.71
CA GLN A 151 14.16 26.75 -26.85
C GLN A 151 13.51 26.18 -25.58
N GLN A 152 12.59 26.91 -24.94
CA GLN A 152 11.85 26.39 -23.79
C GLN A 152 10.97 25.20 -24.17
N PHE A 153 10.21 25.30 -25.27
CA PHE A 153 9.40 24.21 -25.78
C PHE A 153 10.22 22.94 -26.01
N LEU A 154 11.33 23.06 -26.75
CA LEU A 154 12.23 21.92 -27.03
C LEU A 154 12.80 21.29 -25.75
N ARG A 155 13.20 22.09 -24.75
CA ARG A 155 13.66 21.56 -23.45
C ARG A 155 12.55 20.79 -22.74
N THR A 156 11.37 21.41 -22.60
CA THR A 156 10.24 20.75 -21.92
C THR A 156 9.78 19.48 -22.64
N ASP A 157 9.82 19.44 -23.97
CA ASP A 157 9.49 18.25 -24.76
C ASP A 157 10.56 17.15 -24.60
N THR A 158 11.85 17.49 -24.52
CA THR A 158 12.89 16.50 -24.17
C THR A 158 12.75 15.96 -22.74
N GLU A 159 12.46 16.82 -21.75
CA GLU A 159 12.22 16.41 -20.37
C GLU A 159 10.98 15.49 -20.27
N LEU A 160 9.90 15.82 -20.98
CA LEU A 160 8.67 15.01 -21.01
C LEU A 160 8.92 13.64 -21.64
N ARG A 161 9.74 13.55 -22.71
CA ARG A 161 10.13 12.26 -23.31
C ARG A 161 10.97 11.40 -22.35
N LEU A 162 11.91 12.00 -21.63
CA LEU A 162 12.71 11.30 -20.62
C LEU A 162 11.83 10.79 -19.47
N LEU A 163 10.92 11.61 -18.96
CA LEU A 163 9.97 11.21 -17.91
C LEU A 163 9.03 10.09 -18.36
N ARG A 164 8.57 10.09 -19.63
CA ARG A 164 7.79 8.97 -20.19
C ARG A 164 8.61 7.68 -20.23
N ALA A 165 9.84 7.73 -20.73
CA ALA A 165 10.73 6.57 -20.78
C ALA A 165 11.04 6.03 -19.36
N GLU A 166 11.23 6.91 -18.37
CA GLU A 166 11.41 6.47 -16.97
C GLU A 166 10.15 5.82 -16.40
N VAL A 167 8.96 6.35 -16.70
CA VAL A 167 7.68 5.72 -16.30
C VAL A 167 7.52 4.35 -16.96
N GLU A 168 7.81 4.20 -18.26
CA GLU A 168 7.75 2.92 -18.97
C GLU A 168 8.69 1.88 -18.35
N VAL A 169 9.92 2.26 -17.97
CA VAL A 169 10.87 1.39 -17.25
C VAL A 169 10.35 1.02 -15.86
N ARG A 170 9.85 1.98 -15.08
CA ARG A 170 9.25 1.74 -13.75
C ARG A 170 8.02 0.85 -13.82
N GLU A 171 7.21 0.95 -14.88
CA GLU A 171 6.05 0.09 -15.10
C GLU A 171 6.48 -1.33 -15.47
N GLY A 172 7.50 -1.49 -16.33
CA GLY A 172 8.14 -2.78 -16.63
C GLY A 172 8.68 -3.49 -15.38
N GLU A 173 9.53 -2.81 -14.60
CA GLU A 173 10.06 -3.33 -13.32
C GLU A 173 8.95 -3.79 -12.36
N ARG A 174 7.82 -3.05 -12.31
CA ARG A 174 6.68 -3.39 -11.45
C ARG A 174 5.84 -4.56 -11.96
N GLU A 175 5.83 -4.80 -13.27
CA GLU A 175 5.16 -5.96 -13.86
C GLU A 175 6.03 -7.22 -13.70
N GLU A 176 7.34 -7.14 -13.98
CA GLU A 176 8.30 -8.22 -13.71
C GLU A 176 8.27 -8.68 -12.23
N LEU A 177 8.23 -7.72 -11.29
CA LEU A 177 8.08 -8.03 -9.87
C LEU A 177 6.72 -8.67 -9.53
N ARG A 178 5.64 -8.35 -10.27
CA ARG A 178 4.33 -8.98 -10.08
C ARG A 178 4.33 -10.40 -10.63
N GLU A 179 4.83 -10.62 -11.83
CA GLU A 179 4.96 -11.93 -12.45
C GLU A 179 5.84 -12.86 -11.60
N GLY A 180 7.01 -12.37 -11.15
CA GLY A 180 7.89 -13.10 -10.24
C GLY A 180 7.20 -13.46 -8.91
N TRP A 181 6.43 -12.54 -8.33
CA TRP A 181 5.64 -12.81 -7.13
C TRP A 181 4.55 -13.87 -7.35
N GLU A 182 3.87 -13.85 -8.50
CA GLU A 182 2.89 -14.87 -8.86
C GLU A 182 3.53 -16.25 -9.10
N VAL A 183 4.74 -16.30 -9.67
CA VAL A 183 5.54 -17.53 -9.78
C VAL A 183 5.90 -18.08 -8.41
N LEU A 184 6.52 -17.29 -7.53
CA LEU A 184 6.88 -17.72 -6.18
C LEU A 184 5.65 -18.21 -5.38
N ARG A 185 4.50 -17.53 -5.54
CA ARG A 185 3.24 -17.92 -4.89
C ARG A 185 2.71 -19.27 -5.40
N ARG A 186 2.90 -19.57 -6.68
CA ARG A 186 2.53 -20.86 -7.29
C ARG A 186 3.43 -21.98 -6.79
N GLU A 187 4.74 -21.78 -6.83
CA GLU A 187 5.74 -22.74 -6.33
C GLU A 187 5.53 -23.05 -4.84
N LEU A 188 5.29 -22.03 -4.00
CA LEU A 188 5.00 -22.21 -2.58
C LEU A 188 3.76 -23.09 -2.38
N LYS A 189 2.68 -22.84 -3.14
CA LYS A 189 1.44 -23.64 -3.08
C LYS A 189 1.67 -25.08 -3.55
N GLU A 190 2.52 -25.30 -4.54
CA GLU A 190 2.91 -26.64 -5.01
C GLU A 190 3.70 -27.39 -3.93
N ARG A 191 4.69 -26.73 -3.30
CA ARG A 191 5.46 -27.30 -2.18
C ARG A 191 4.57 -27.57 -0.95
N ASP A 192 3.62 -26.71 -0.62
CA ASP A 192 2.64 -26.96 0.44
C ASP A 192 1.75 -28.18 0.16
N ASN A 193 1.38 -28.38 -1.11
CA ASN A 193 0.62 -29.56 -1.53
C ASN A 193 1.47 -30.84 -1.48
N GLU A 194 2.74 -30.76 -1.89
CA GLU A 194 3.71 -31.85 -1.79
C GLU A 194 3.97 -32.24 -0.33
N ILE A 195 4.22 -31.26 0.55
CA ILE A 195 4.36 -31.47 2.00
C ILE A 195 3.10 -32.12 2.59
N ARG A 196 1.90 -31.69 2.16
CA ARG A 196 0.63 -32.32 2.59
C ARG A 196 0.51 -33.76 2.10
N GLY A 197 0.92 -34.04 0.86
CA GLY A 197 0.97 -35.37 0.26
C GLY A 197 1.93 -36.30 1.01
N LEU A 198 3.18 -35.86 1.22
CA LEU A 198 4.21 -36.59 1.96
C LEU A 198 3.77 -36.84 3.41
N ARG A 199 3.19 -35.86 4.11
CA ARG A 199 2.61 -36.07 5.46
C ARG A 199 1.47 -37.10 5.43
N GLY A 200 0.63 -37.09 4.39
CA GLY A 200 -0.41 -38.09 4.18
C GLY A 200 0.17 -39.49 3.95
N GLN A 201 1.24 -39.61 3.17
CA GLN A 201 1.96 -40.87 2.94
C GLN A 201 2.65 -41.38 4.22
N VAL A 202 3.33 -40.50 4.97
CA VAL A 202 3.95 -40.86 6.26
C VAL A 202 2.89 -41.34 7.25
N ARG A 203 1.73 -40.66 7.33
CA ARG A 203 0.63 -41.12 8.17
C ARG A 203 0.08 -42.47 7.70
N GLY A 204 -0.19 -42.64 6.39
CA GLY A 204 -0.68 -43.90 5.84
C GLY A 204 0.32 -45.06 6.00
N LEU A 205 1.62 -44.79 5.91
CA LEU A 205 2.68 -45.76 6.19
C LEU A 205 2.74 -46.09 7.68
N LYS A 206 2.58 -45.11 8.58
CA LYS A 206 2.51 -45.33 10.03
C LYS A 206 1.26 -46.13 10.41
N GLU A 207 0.10 -45.83 9.82
CA GLU A 207 -1.14 -46.59 9.96
C GLU A 207 -0.97 -48.03 9.43
N TRP A 208 -0.33 -48.21 8.28
CA TRP A 208 -0.07 -49.53 7.69
C TRP A 208 0.92 -50.36 8.52
N VAL A 209 2.04 -49.78 8.96
CA VAL A 209 2.98 -50.45 9.87
C VAL A 209 2.28 -50.80 11.18
N SER A 210 1.60 -49.83 11.80
CA SER A 210 0.84 -50.03 13.05
C SER A 210 -0.17 -51.18 12.92
N ASN A 211 -0.96 -51.23 11.84
CA ASN A 211 -1.91 -52.30 11.58
C ASN A 211 -1.23 -53.65 11.24
N SER A 212 -0.09 -53.63 10.54
CA SER A 212 0.62 -54.84 10.11
C SER A 212 1.50 -55.46 11.20
N THR A 213 1.90 -54.68 12.22
CA THR A 213 2.60 -55.17 13.41
C THR A 213 1.69 -55.22 14.64
N ARG A 214 0.37 -55.05 14.47
CA ARG A 214 -0.61 -55.00 15.57
C ARG A 214 -0.76 -56.36 16.26
N THR A 215 0.09 -56.64 17.23
CA THR A 215 -0.25 -57.58 18.30
C THR A 215 -1.33 -56.93 19.17
N ASP A 216 -2.40 -57.69 19.44
CA ASP A 216 -3.57 -57.14 20.14
C ASP A 216 -3.17 -56.74 21.57
N GLY A 217 -3.33 -55.45 21.90
CA GLY A 217 -2.96 -54.88 23.21
C GLY A 217 -1.84 -53.84 23.22
N GLN A 218 -1.09 -53.65 22.12
CA GLN A 218 -0.10 -52.56 22.03
C GLN A 218 -0.76 -51.20 21.73
N THR A 219 -0.60 -50.24 22.65
CA THR A 219 -0.96 -48.82 22.46
C THR A 219 0.29 -48.00 22.16
N CYS A 220 0.26 -47.17 21.12
CA CYS A 220 1.34 -46.23 20.80
C CYS A 220 1.49 -45.16 21.89
N ASP A 221 2.72 -44.72 22.17
CA ASP A 221 3.03 -43.65 23.14
C ASP A 221 2.27 -42.34 22.85
N GLU A 222 1.94 -42.04 21.59
CA GLU A 222 1.09 -40.90 21.24
C GLU A 222 -0.32 -41.02 21.83
N VAL A 223 -0.91 -42.22 21.83
CA VAL A 223 -2.24 -42.47 22.41
C VAL A 223 -2.19 -42.37 23.93
N PHE A 224 -1.11 -42.85 24.55
CA PHE A 224 -0.88 -42.69 25.99
C PHE A 224 -0.68 -41.23 26.37
N GLY A 225 0.15 -40.49 25.62
CA GLY A 225 0.39 -39.05 25.81
C GLY A 225 -0.88 -38.21 25.65
N ASP A 226 -1.67 -38.48 24.61
CA ASP A 226 -2.98 -37.85 24.39
C ASP A 226 -4.00 -38.17 25.50
N GLY A 227 -3.95 -39.38 26.06
CA GLY A 227 -4.76 -39.79 27.20
C GLY A 227 -4.35 -39.07 28.48
N MET A 228 -3.04 -39.04 28.78
CA MET A 228 -2.47 -38.35 29.94
C MET A 228 -2.70 -36.83 29.88
N ALA A 229 -2.59 -36.23 28.68
CA ALA A 229 -2.91 -34.83 28.46
C ALA A 229 -4.41 -34.55 28.66
N ARG A 230 -5.30 -35.44 28.23
CA ARG A 230 -6.74 -35.32 28.49
C ARG A 230 -7.06 -35.41 29.98
N LEU A 231 -6.52 -36.41 30.67
CA LEU A 231 -6.65 -36.59 32.12
C LEU A 231 -6.16 -35.34 32.88
N GLY A 232 -4.92 -34.91 32.62
CA GLY A 232 -4.31 -33.75 33.27
C GLY A 232 -5.14 -32.47 33.08
N ASN A 233 -5.55 -32.16 31.84
CA ASN A 233 -6.41 -31.00 31.56
C ASN A 233 -7.80 -31.14 32.20
N GLY A 234 -8.38 -32.35 32.20
CA GLY A 234 -9.67 -32.65 32.81
C GLY A 234 -9.68 -32.40 34.32
N LEU A 235 -8.69 -32.94 35.04
CA LEU A 235 -8.50 -32.74 36.47
C LEU A 235 -8.23 -31.27 36.82
N GLN A 236 -7.35 -30.60 36.07
CA GLN A 236 -7.07 -29.18 36.27
C GLN A 236 -8.34 -28.32 36.13
N ASN A 237 -9.13 -28.56 35.09
CA ASN A 237 -10.40 -27.88 34.86
C ASN A 237 -11.43 -28.20 35.95
N TRP A 238 -11.53 -29.46 36.38
CA TRP A 238 -12.44 -29.87 37.46
C TRP A 238 -12.10 -29.17 38.79
N VAL A 239 -10.83 -29.08 39.17
CA VAL A 239 -10.39 -28.32 40.35
C VAL A 239 -10.74 -26.83 40.21
N ILE A 240 -10.49 -26.24 39.03
CA ILE A 240 -10.78 -24.83 38.77
C ILE A 240 -12.29 -24.53 38.84
N VAL A 241 -13.13 -25.37 38.24
CA VAL A 241 -14.60 -25.17 38.22
C VAL A 241 -15.18 -25.23 39.64
N ASN A 242 -14.75 -26.20 40.45
CA ASN A 242 -15.35 -26.46 41.75
C ASN A 242 -14.73 -25.65 42.90
N PHE A 243 -13.41 -25.42 42.89
CA PHE A 243 -12.69 -24.89 44.08
C PHE A 243 -12.00 -23.54 43.86
N ARG A 244 -11.98 -22.95 42.65
CA ARG A 244 -11.35 -21.62 42.42
C ARG A 244 -11.88 -20.52 43.35
N LYS A 245 -13.16 -20.57 43.73
CA LYS A 245 -13.80 -19.61 44.64
C LYS A 245 -13.71 -19.99 46.13
N ALA A 246 -13.33 -21.23 46.45
CA ALA A 246 -13.19 -21.68 47.82
C ALA A 246 -12.05 -20.95 48.56
N LYS A 247 -12.12 -20.92 49.88
CA LYS A 247 -11.05 -20.45 50.77
C LYS A 247 -10.41 -21.66 51.42
N ILE A 248 -9.08 -21.69 51.50
CA ILE A 248 -8.35 -22.70 52.25
C ILE A 248 -8.45 -22.36 53.74
N LYS A 249 -8.63 -23.39 54.58
CA LYS A 249 -8.87 -23.24 56.02
C LYS A 249 -7.96 -24.11 56.89
N LEU A 250 -6.64 -23.99 56.76
CA LEU A 250 -5.68 -24.85 57.49
C LEU A 250 -5.93 -24.86 59.01
N ASP A 251 -6.32 -23.72 59.60
CA ASP A 251 -6.59 -23.56 61.04
C ASP A 251 -7.82 -24.33 61.56
N GLU A 252 -8.71 -24.80 60.67
CA GLU A 252 -9.92 -25.57 61.02
C GLU A 252 -9.74 -27.10 60.82
N LEU A 253 -8.58 -27.55 60.37
CA LEU A 253 -8.31 -28.97 60.11
C LEU A 253 -7.85 -29.72 61.37
N ASP A 254 -8.12 -31.03 61.39
CA ASP A 254 -7.55 -31.95 62.35
C ASP A 254 -6.10 -32.32 61.98
N GLU A 255 -5.30 -32.64 63.01
CA GLU A 255 -3.88 -32.98 62.88
C GLU A 255 -3.63 -34.14 61.89
N ALA A 256 -4.53 -35.12 61.80
CA ALA A 256 -4.35 -36.26 60.90
C ALA A 256 -4.55 -35.85 59.42
N THR A 257 -5.53 -34.98 59.13
CA THR A 257 -5.70 -34.41 57.79
C THR A 257 -4.54 -33.49 57.42
N LEU A 258 -3.99 -32.69 58.34
CA LEU A 258 -2.79 -31.87 58.10
C LEU A 258 -1.56 -32.73 57.80
N ALA A 259 -1.34 -33.81 58.57
CA ALA A 259 -0.25 -34.75 58.31
C ALA A 259 -0.35 -35.40 56.92
N GLU A 260 -1.54 -35.81 56.49
CA GLU A 260 -1.77 -36.36 55.15
C GLU A 260 -1.54 -35.32 54.04
N ILE A 261 -1.96 -34.07 54.24
CA ILE A 261 -1.68 -32.97 53.28
C ILE A 261 -0.17 -32.71 53.18
N ASN A 262 0.55 -32.75 54.30
CA ASN A 262 2.00 -32.57 54.33
C ASN A 262 2.76 -33.73 53.64
N GLU A 263 2.28 -34.97 53.76
CA GLU A 263 2.82 -36.12 53.01
C GLU A 263 2.58 -35.96 51.49
N LEU A 264 1.39 -35.49 51.10
CA LEU A 264 1.03 -35.29 49.69
C LEU A 264 1.76 -34.08 49.06
N VAL A 265 1.88 -32.97 49.80
CA VAL A 265 2.48 -31.71 49.36
C VAL A 265 3.22 -31.04 50.54
N PRO A 266 4.53 -31.32 50.74
CA PRO A 266 5.29 -30.79 51.88
C PRO A 266 5.40 -29.26 51.96
N MET A 267 5.09 -28.54 50.87
CA MET A 267 5.06 -27.07 50.83
C MET A 267 3.63 -26.49 50.88
N TYR A 268 2.68 -27.21 51.48
CA TYR A 268 1.27 -26.81 51.48
C TYR A 268 1.01 -25.44 52.12
N GLU A 269 1.76 -25.06 53.16
CA GLU A 269 1.61 -23.77 53.87
C GLU A 269 1.92 -22.57 52.95
N ASP A 270 3.08 -22.61 52.27
CA ASP A 270 3.49 -21.59 51.29
C ASP A 270 2.50 -21.50 50.11
N LEU A 271 2.08 -22.66 49.60
CA LEU A 271 1.20 -22.75 48.44
C LEU A 271 -0.25 -22.37 48.77
N ALA A 272 -0.71 -22.57 50.01
CA ALA A 272 -2.07 -22.22 50.43
C ALA A 272 -2.33 -20.71 50.33
N SER A 273 -1.33 -19.90 50.67
CA SER A 273 -1.41 -18.43 50.62
C SER A 273 -1.17 -17.85 49.22
N THR A 274 -0.21 -18.41 48.47
CA THR A 274 0.25 -17.84 47.19
C THR A 274 -0.40 -18.46 45.95
N ALA A 275 -0.65 -19.78 45.97
CA ALA A 275 -0.85 -20.59 44.77
C ALA A 275 -1.97 -21.63 44.95
N LYS A 276 -3.03 -21.28 45.69
CA LYS A 276 -4.06 -22.23 46.18
C LYS A 276 -4.56 -23.25 45.15
N VAL A 277 -4.78 -22.85 43.89
CA VAL A 277 -5.29 -23.76 42.85
C VAL A 277 -4.27 -24.84 42.51
N HIS A 278 -2.98 -24.50 42.48
CA HIS A 278 -1.90 -25.44 42.25
C HIS A 278 -1.72 -26.39 43.44
N LEU A 279 -1.95 -25.95 44.69
CA LEU A 279 -1.99 -26.84 45.85
C LEU A 279 -3.07 -27.93 45.67
N LEU A 280 -4.31 -27.54 45.35
CA LEU A 280 -5.41 -28.49 45.15
C LEU A 280 -5.15 -29.43 43.96
N GLN A 281 -4.57 -28.92 42.87
CA GLN A 281 -4.17 -29.73 41.71
C GLN A 281 -3.07 -30.73 42.08
N SER A 282 -2.05 -30.32 42.84
CA SER A 282 -0.98 -31.20 43.31
C SER A 282 -1.48 -32.30 44.24
N ILE A 283 -2.41 -31.99 45.16
CA ILE A 283 -3.07 -32.98 46.02
C ILE A 283 -3.78 -34.05 45.16
N VAL A 284 -4.61 -33.63 44.21
CA VAL A 284 -5.32 -34.55 43.29
C VAL A 284 -4.34 -35.39 42.47
N SER A 285 -3.32 -34.77 41.87
CA SER A 285 -2.32 -35.47 41.07
C SER A 285 -1.50 -36.46 41.89
N ARG A 286 -1.10 -36.12 43.12
CA ARG A 286 -0.33 -36.99 44.01
C ARG A 286 -1.13 -38.21 44.45
N ILE A 287 -2.41 -38.04 44.79
CA ILE A 287 -3.31 -39.16 45.13
C ILE A 287 -3.43 -40.14 43.96
N LEU A 288 -3.54 -39.64 42.71
CA LEU A 288 -3.57 -40.51 41.53
C LEU A 288 -2.25 -41.24 41.28
N VAL A 289 -1.11 -40.59 41.55
CA VAL A 289 0.20 -41.27 41.50
C VAL A 289 0.24 -42.41 42.52
N GLU A 290 -0.13 -42.17 43.77
CA GLU A 290 -0.11 -43.17 44.85
C GLU A 290 -1.10 -44.34 44.63
N MET A 291 -2.32 -44.04 44.17
CA MET A 291 -3.39 -45.03 44.13
C MET A 291 -3.57 -45.71 42.76
N VAL A 292 -3.11 -45.09 41.67
CA VAL A 292 -3.30 -45.60 40.30
C VAL A 292 -1.98 -45.84 39.58
N PHE A 293 -1.05 -44.89 39.56
CA PHE A 293 0.16 -45.01 38.73
C PHE A 293 1.34 -45.75 39.39
N ASP A 294 1.37 -45.90 40.71
CA ASP A 294 2.34 -46.76 41.43
C ASP A 294 1.90 -48.24 41.51
N ALA A 295 0.65 -48.53 41.12
CA ALA A 295 0.13 -49.89 41.03
C ALA A 295 0.83 -50.68 39.92
N TYR A 296 1.25 -51.91 40.22
CA TYR A 296 1.94 -52.77 39.25
C TYR A 296 1.03 -53.22 38.10
N PHE A 297 -0.16 -53.70 38.46
CA PHE A 297 -1.33 -53.78 37.57
C PHE A 297 -2.52 -53.21 38.35
N VAL A 298 -3.22 -52.24 37.76
CA VAL A 298 -4.38 -51.58 38.38
C VAL A 298 -5.50 -52.60 38.62
N GLY A 299 -6.11 -52.56 39.81
CA GLY A 299 -7.19 -53.48 40.20
C GLY A 299 -6.73 -54.77 40.88
N LEU A 300 -5.42 -55.03 41.03
CA LEU A 300 -4.93 -56.14 41.85
C LEU A 300 -4.78 -55.75 43.33
N SER A 301 -4.95 -56.73 44.22
CA SER A 301 -4.65 -56.56 45.64
C SER A 301 -3.13 -56.42 45.88
N SER A 302 -2.73 -55.92 47.05
CA SER A 302 -1.32 -55.82 47.45
C SER A 302 -0.63 -57.20 47.46
N GLU A 303 -1.33 -58.24 47.93
CA GLU A 303 -0.81 -59.61 47.94
C GLU A 303 -0.60 -60.16 46.52
N GLN A 304 -1.59 -60.00 45.64
CA GLN A 304 -1.48 -60.39 44.23
C GLN A 304 -0.33 -59.64 43.53
N THR A 305 -0.24 -58.33 43.77
CA THR A 305 0.87 -57.48 43.28
C THR A 305 2.21 -58.00 43.77
N GLN A 306 2.32 -58.40 45.04
CA GLN A 306 3.55 -58.97 45.59
C GLN A 306 3.91 -60.31 44.94
N GLN A 307 2.93 -61.18 44.68
CA GLN A 307 3.13 -62.44 43.96
C GLN A 307 3.65 -62.19 42.53
N PHE A 308 3.07 -61.25 41.79
CA PHE A 308 3.55 -60.87 40.46
C PHE A 308 4.98 -60.28 40.49
N ARG A 309 5.30 -59.41 41.46
CA ARG A 309 6.67 -58.87 41.63
C ARG A 309 7.69 -59.95 42.01
N GLN A 310 7.31 -60.95 42.81
CA GLN A 310 8.16 -62.10 43.13
C GLN A 310 8.39 -63.01 41.90
N MET A 311 7.34 -63.28 41.13
CA MET A 311 7.42 -64.03 39.87
C MET A 311 8.28 -63.27 38.84
N GLU A 312 8.13 -61.95 38.70
CA GLU A 312 8.98 -61.13 37.84
C GLU A 312 10.45 -61.27 38.25
N LYS A 313 10.76 -61.12 39.54
CA LYS A 313 12.13 -61.27 40.07
C LYS A 313 12.72 -62.66 39.80
N MET A 314 11.89 -63.71 39.84
CA MET A 314 12.30 -65.06 39.47
C MET A 314 12.57 -65.16 37.96
N LEU A 315 11.66 -64.67 37.11
CA LEU A 315 11.85 -64.66 35.66
C LEU A 315 13.08 -63.85 35.24
N TYR A 316 13.37 -62.75 35.92
CA TYR A 316 14.57 -61.94 35.72
C TYR A 316 15.86 -62.72 35.98
N SER A 317 15.84 -63.75 36.84
CA SER A 317 17.00 -64.63 37.05
C SER A 317 17.24 -65.63 35.92
N TYR A 318 16.26 -65.84 35.04
CA TYR A 318 16.35 -66.73 33.87
C TYR A 318 16.44 -65.97 32.54
N ALA A 319 16.00 -64.71 32.49
CA ALA A 319 16.00 -63.89 31.29
C ALA A 319 17.35 -63.22 31.03
N SER A 320 17.82 -63.30 29.78
CA SER A 320 19.05 -62.62 29.33
C SER A 320 18.82 -61.17 28.87
N SER A 321 17.58 -60.71 28.83
CA SER A 321 17.20 -59.37 28.36
C SER A 321 15.85 -58.91 28.93
N ASP A 322 15.72 -57.61 29.16
CA ASP A 322 14.47 -56.98 29.65
C ASP A 322 13.29 -57.18 28.69
N GLU A 323 13.56 -57.36 27.40
CA GLU A 323 12.56 -57.62 26.35
C GLU A 323 11.68 -58.83 26.69
N ALA A 324 12.26 -59.93 27.17
CA ALA A 324 11.50 -61.12 27.56
C ALA A 324 10.58 -60.86 28.77
N ILE A 325 11.03 -60.01 29.71
CA ILE A 325 10.24 -59.60 30.88
C ILE A 325 9.10 -58.66 30.47
N ASN A 326 9.34 -57.75 29.52
CA ASN A 326 8.31 -56.87 28.98
C ASN A 326 7.25 -57.64 28.15
N GLN A 327 7.67 -58.66 27.40
CA GLN A 327 6.76 -59.59 26.72
C GLN A 327 5.93 -60.42 27.72
N TRP A 328 6.53 -60.85 28.84
CA TRP A 328 5.79 -61.51 29.92
C TRP A 328 4.79 -60.55 30.61
N ARG A 329 5.19 -59.31 30.94
CA ARG A 329 4.31 -58.29 31.53
C ARG A 329 3.10 -58.00 30.63
N SER A 330 3.33 -57.76 29.35
CA SER A 330 2.25 -57.48 28.37
C SER A 330 1.34 -58.68 28.15
N SER A 331 1.88 -59.90 28.06
CA SER A 331 1.09 -61.14 27.96
C SER A 331 0.24 -61.38 29.21
N THR A 332 0.80 -61.13 30.39
CA THR A 332 0.10 -61.25 31.68
C THR A 332 -1.04 -60.22 31.79
N LEU A 333 -0.78 -58.97 31.39
CA LEU A 333 -1.78 -57.91 31.35
C LEU A 333 -2.90 -58.21 30.33
N ALA A 334 -2.56 -58.79 29.17
CA ALA A 334 -3.55 -59.23 28.18
C ALA A 334 -4.44 -60.38 28.68
N LEU A 335 -3.87 -61.33 29.43
CA LEU A 335 -4.65 -62.38 30.10
C LEU A 335 -5.60 -61.79 31.15
N LEU A 336 -5.07 -60.94 32.04
CA LEU A 336 -5.85 -60.23 33.06
C LEU A 336 -7.04 -59.47 32.46
N ARG A 337 -6.82 -58.69 31.39
CA ARG A 337 -7.89 -57.97 30.67
C ARG A 337 -8.97 -58.86 30.07
N ARG A 338 -8.68 -60.13 29.78
CA ARG A 338 -9.62 -61.03 29.09
C ARG A 338 -10.64 -61.66 30.05
N ASP A 339 -10.27 -61.82 31.30
CA ASP A 339 -11.14 -62.31 32.39
C ASP A 339 -11.66 -61.11 33.21
N SER A 340 -12.19 -60.10 32.52
CA SER A 340 -12.29 -58.71 33.01
C SER A 340 -13.16 -58.52 34.25
N THR A 341 -14.19 -59.33 34.46
CA THR A 341 -15.28 -59.03 35.43
C THR A 341 -14.78 -58.78 36.85
N VAL A 342 -13.76 -59.50 37.30
CA VAL A 342 -13.17 -59.32 38.65
C VAL A 342 -12.33 -58.05 38.74
N LEU A 343 -11.65 -57.67 37.65
CA LEU A 343 -10.88 -56.43 37.58
C LEU A 343 -11.79 -55.22 37.43
N ASP A 344 -12.87 -55.32 36.66
CA ASP A 344 -13.83 -54.23 36.44
C ASP A 344 -14.51 -53.82 37.77
N GLU A 345 -14.89 -54.80 38.61
CA GLU A 345 -15.38 -54.54 39.97
C GLU A 345 -14.32 -53.88 40.86
N SER A 346 -13.07 -54.37 40.81
CA SER A 346 -11.96 -53.83 41.60
C SER A 346 -11.56 -52.41 41.16
N ILE A 347 -11.53 -52.14 39.86
CA ILE A 347 -11.27 -50.81 39.27
C ILE A 347 -12.40 -49.84 39.63
N SER A 348 -13.66 -50.28 39.61
CA SER A 348 -14.79 -49.49 40.09
C SER A 348 -14.64 -49.14 41.58
N SER A 349 -14.32 -50.13 42.43
CA SER A 349 -14.06 -49.88 43.86
C SER A 349 -12.86 -48.97 44.11
N LEU A 350 -11.80 -49.07 43.30
CA LEU A 350 -10.63 -48.20 43.37
C LEU A 350 -11.00 -46.76 42.95
N THR A 351 -11.83 -46.61 41.92
CA THR A 351 -12.31 -45.31 41.43
C THR A 351 -13.12 -44.60 42.51
N GLU A 352 -14.03 -45.29 43.20
CA GLU A 352 -14.76 -44.73 44.33
C GLU A 352 -13.84 -44.43 45.53
N ALA A 353 -12.83 -45.25 45.80
CA ALA A 353 -11.85 -44.99 46.88
C ALA A 353 -10.98 -43.75 46.60
N VAL A 354 -10.50 -43.59 45.36
CA VAL A 354 -9.77 -42.41 44.87
C VAL A 354 -10.65 -41.16 44.99
N LEU A 355 -11.89 -41.24 44.49
CA LEU A 355 -12.87 -40.16 44.55
C LEU A 355 -13.14 -39.76 46.02
N ALA A 356 -13.41 -40.73 46.90
CA ALA A 356 -13.67 -40.48 48.32
C ALA A 356 -12.48 -39.86 49.06
N ARG A 357 -11.24 -40.26 48.73
CA ARG A 357 -10.03 -39.64 49.30
C ARG A 357 -9.86 -38.20 48.83
N ILE A 358 -10.05 -37.95 47.52
CA ILE A 358 -9.98 -36.60 46.93
C ILE A 358 -11.06 -35.69 47.51
N THR A 359 -12.33 -36.13 47.54
CA THR A 359 -13.43 -35.29 48.01
C THR A 359 -13.30 -35.00 49.50
N ARG A 360 -13.00 -36.00 50.35
CA ARG A 360 -12.74 -35.78 51.79
C ARG A 360 -11.68 -34.71 52.02
N LEU A 361 -10.52 -34.84 51.37
CA LEU A 361 -9.39 -33.92 51.57
C LEU A 361 -9.70 -32.50 51.08
N LEU A 362 -10.28 -32.38 49.88
CA LEU A 362 -10.61 -31.06 49.33
C LEU A 362 -11.78 -30.40 50.07
N ASP A 363 -12.77 -31.17 50.54
CA ASP A 363 -13.89 -30.65 51.34
C ASP A 363 -13.46 -30.19 52.73
N ALA A 364 -12.60 -30.95 53.43
CA ALA A 364 -12.00 -30.52 54.69
C ALA A 364 -11.21 -29.23 54.50
N LEU A 365 -10.28 -29.22 53.54
CA LEU A 365 -9.38 -28.08 53.27
C LEU A 365 -10.13 -26.82 52.81
N CYS A 366 -11.25 -26.95 52.09
CA CYS A 366 -12.06 -25.83 51.58
C CYS A 366 -13.28 -25.46 52.45
N GLY A 367 -13.62 -26.25 53.46
CA GLY A 367 -14.88 -26.14 54.21
C GLY A 367 -16.12 -26.31 53.32
N THR A 368 -16.05 -27.16 52.29
CA THR A 368 -17.16 -27.43 51.36
C THR A 368 -17.89 -28.73 51.69
N SER A 369 -19.11 -28.89 51.20
CA SER A 369 -19.90 -30.11 51.36
C SER A 369 -19.75 -31.06 50.16
N PRO A 370 -19.90 -32.38 50.35
CA PRO A 370 -19.96 -33.34 49.25
C PRO A 370 -21.05 -32.98 48.24
N SER A 371 -20.83 -33.28 46.96
CA SER A 371 -21.72 -32.87 45.87
C SER A 371 -21.70 -33.88 44.74
N GLU A 372 -22.77 -34.65 44.60
CA GLU A 372 -22.92 -35.72 43.60
C GLU A 372 -22.66 -35.25 42.16
N ALA A 373 -23.02 -34.00 41.82
CA ALA A 373 -22.75 -33.41 40.51
C ALA A 373 -21.26 -33.16 40.26
N ARG A 374 -20.53 -32.68 41.27
CA ARG A 374 -19.07 -32.51 41.24
C ARG A 374 -18.38 -33.87 41.15
N ASP A 375 -18.82 -34.79 41.99
CA ASP A 375 -18.20 -36.10 42.18
C ASP A 375 -18.39 -36.96 40.92
N SER A 376 -19.57 -36.91 40.29
CA SER A 376 -19.82 -37.48 38.95
C SER A 376 -18.91 -36.87 37.87
N GLY A 377 -18.65 -35.56 37.94
CA GLY A 377 -17.70 -34.88 37.06
C GLY A 377 -16.25 -35.36 37.21
N LEU A 378 -15.85 -35.81 38.42
CA LEU A 378 -14.54 -36.41 38.66
C LEU A 378 -14.49 -37.86 38.15
N ARG A 379 -15.54 -38.65 38.44
CA ARG A 379 -15.66 -40.04 38.00
C ARG A 379 -15.49 -40.19 36.48
N ILE A 380 -16.04 -39.26 35.70
CA ILE A 380 -15.89 -39.20 34.23
C ILE A 380 -14.43 -38.95 33.77
N GLN A 381 -13.55 -38.43 34.63
CA GLN A 381 -12.12 -38.27 34.31
C GLN A 381 -11.27 -39.48 34.73
N LEU A 382 -11.78 -40.37 35.59
CA LEU A 382 -11.05 -41.52 36.12
C LEU A 382 -11.30 -42.82 35.34
N VAL A 383 -12.33 -42.84 34.49
CA VAL A 383 -12.75 -43.94 33.61
C VAL A 383 -12.43 -43.60 32.15
#